data_AF-R6A7F7-F1
#
_entry.id   AF-R6A7F7-F1
#
_cell.length_a   1.000
_cell.length_b   1.000
_cell.length_c   1.000
_cell.angle_alpha   90.00
_cell.angle_beta   90.00
_cell.angle_gamma   90.00
#
_symmetry.space_group_name_H-M   'P 1'
#
loop_
_entity.id
_entity.type
_entity.pdbx_description
1 polymer ?
#
loop_
_entity_poly.entity_id
_entity_poly.type
_entity_poly.pdbx_seq_one_letter_code
_entity_poly.pdbx_strand_id
1 'polypeptide(L)'
;MLNGHTTETIARFNYDKDRLQITKTYIHFRDRDSLLTDANTSILQSIGIRGNASNYDIKRLTSSSMILCSENDSLVFYKLH
;
A
#
# COMPACT_ATOMS: atom_id res chain seq x y z
N MET A 1 -5.13 -3.44 -18.07
CA MET A 1 -4.39 -2.39 -17.35
C MET A 1 -5.21 -2.00 -16.14
N LEU A 2 -4.77 -2.33 -14.93
CA LEU A 2 -5.51 -2.00 -13.70
C LEU A 2 -4.53 -1.69 -12.55
N ASN A 3 -4.00 -0.47 -12.60
CA ASN A 3 -4.03 0.53 -11.54
C ASN A 3 -4.72 1.74 -12.19
N GLY A 4 -5.49 2.57 -11.48
CA GLY A 4 -6.55 3.46 -12.01
C GLY A 4 -6.18 4.54 -13.06
N HIS A 5 -5.58 4.15 -14.20
CA HIS A 5 -5.02 4.85 -15.36
C HIS A 5 -3.49 5.07 -15.39
N THR A 6 -2.81 5.11 -14.24
CA THR A 6 -1.33 5.16 -14.18
C THR A 6 -0.78 4.02 -13.31
N THR A 7 0.50 3.67 -13.49
CA THR A 7 1.19 2.66 -12.67
C THR A 7 1.61 3.17 -11.30
N GLU A 8 1.22 4.39 -10.95
CA GLU A 8 1.58 5.05 -9.70
C GLU A 8 0.43 4.99 -8.71
N THR A 9 0.77 4.79 -7.43
CA THR A 9 -0.19 4.83 -6.34
C THR A 9 0.46 5.56 -5.18
N ILE A 10 -0.22 6.59 -4.69
CA ILE A 10 0.26 7.40 -3.58
C ILE A 10 -0.62 7.10 -2.38
N ALA A 11 -0.02 6.95 -1.20
CA ALA A 11 -0.78 6.74 0.02
C ALA A 11 -0.22 7.53 1.20
N ARG A 12 -1.09 7.79 2.17
CA ARG A 12 -0.69 8.24 3.51
C ARG A 12 -0.55 7.01 4.40
N PHE A 13 0.46 7.02 5.25
CA PHE A 13 0.69 5.97 6.22
C PHE A 13 0.96 6.54 7.61
N ASN A 14 0.59 5.77 8.62
CA ASN A 14 1.05 5.94 9.99
C ASN A 14 1.99 4.79 10.31
N TYR A 15 3.11 5.12 10.96
CA TYR A 15 4.08 4.16 11.44
C TYR A 15 4.14 4.26 12.96
N ASP A 16 3.90 3.14 13.64
CA ASP A 16 3.99 3.04 15.10
C ASP A 16 4.67 1.73 15.48
N LYS A 17 5.91 1.81 15.94
CA LYS A 17 6.76 0.68 16.37
C LYS A 17 6.83 -0.45 15.32
N ASP A 18 6.03 -1.49 15.53
CA ASP A 18 6.00 -2.69 14.70
C ASP A 18 4.75 -2.73 13.81
N ARG A 19 4.09 -1.58 13.60
CA ARG A 19 2.88 -1.46 12.81
C ARG A 19 2.98 -0.39 11.74
N LEU A 20 2.51 -0.74 10.55
CA LEU A 20 2.31 0.17 9.43
C LEU A 20 0.83 0.18 9.07
N GLN A 21 0.23 1.36 9.07
CA GLN A 21 -1.16 1.56 8.69
C GLN A 21 -1.22 2.44 7.45
N ILE A 22 -1.70 1.92 6.33
CA ILE A 22 -2.07 2.70 5.15
C ILE A 22 -3.47 3.26 5.38
N THR A 23 -3.62 4.58 5.35
CA THR A 23 -4.86 5.27 5.77
C THR A 23 -5.66 5.87 4.62
N LYS A 24 -4.99 6.55 3.68
CA LYS A 24 -5.63 7.20 2.54
C LYS A 24 -4.84 6.87 1.29
N THR A 25 -5.47 6.23 0.32
CA THR A 25 -4.85 5.88 -0.95
C THR A 25 -5.43 6.73 -2.08
N TYR A 26 -4.55 7.20 -2.96
CA TYR A 26 -4.86 8.10 -4.05
C TYR A 26 -4.45 7.44 -5.37
N ILE A 27 -5.35 7.52 -6.35
CA ILE A 27 -5.05 7.15 -7.73
C ILE A 27 -4.78 8.40 -8.54
N HIS A 28 -3.74 8.36 -9.35
CA HIS A 28 -3.40 9.46 -10.22
C HIS A 28 -4.16 9.34 -11.54
N PHE A 29 -4.95 10.37 -11.86
CA PHE A 29 -5.74 10.45 -13.08
C PHE A 29 -5.51 11.80 -13.79
N ARG A 30 -4.87 11.72 -14.97
CA ARG A 30 -4.44 12.89 -15.77
C ARG A 30 -3.46 13.76 -15.00
N ASP A 31 -3.93 14.90 -14.48
CA ASP A 31 -3.11 15.90 -13.82
C ASP A 31 -3.53 16.08 -12.35
N ARG A 32 -4.27 15.10 -11.80
CA ARG A 32 -4.82 15.17 -10.44
C ARG A 32 -4.83 13.84 -9.71
N ASP A 33 -4.62 13.92 -8.41
CA ASP A 33 -4.75 12.80 -7.48
C ASP A 33 -6.19 12.73 -6.98
N SER A 34 -6.81 11.56 -7.11
CA SER A 34 -8.17 11.30 -6.63
C SER A 34 -8.12 10.32 -5.47
N LEU A 35 -8.68 10.72 -4.33
CA LEU A 35 -8.81 9.84 -3.15
C LEU A 35 -9.71 8.66 -3.48
N LEU A 36 -9.26 7.45 -3.15
CA LEU A 36 -10.09 6.25 -3.21
C LEU A 36 -11.03 6.21 -2.01
N THR A 37 -12.31 6.44 -2.27
CA THR A 37 -13.36 6.45 -1.24
C THR A 37 -14.05 5.09 -1.07
N ASP A 38 -14.00 4.22 -2.08
CA ASP A 38 -14.55 2.87 -2.00
C ASP A 38 -13.65 1.96 -1.15
N ALA A 39 -14.13 1.61 0.03
CA ALA A 39 -13.42 0.77 0.99
C ALA A 39 -13.23 -0.68 0.52
N ASN A 40 -14.08 -1.17 -0.39
CA ASN A 40 -14.07 -2.56 -0.85
C ASN A 40 -13.37 -2.74 -2.21
N THR A 41 -12.70 -1.70 -2.70
CA THR A 41 -12.04 -1.75 -3.99
C THR A 41 -10.97 -2.85 -4.06
N SER A 42 -10.91 -3.56 -5.19
CA SER A 42 -9.92 -4.60 -5.45
C SER A 42 -8.73 -4.12 -6.27
N ILE A 43 -8.75 -2.87 -6.72
CA ILE A 43 -7.77 -2.35 -7.69
C ILE A 43 -6.33 -2.34 -7.17
N LEU A 44 -6.14 -2.32 -5.84
CA LEU A 44 -4.83 -2.27 -5.18
C LEU A 44 -4.35 -3.65 -4.69
N GLN A 45 -5.14 -4.71 -4.90
CA GLN A 45 -4.79 -6.05 -4.40
C GLN A 45 -3.46 -6.55 -4.99
N SER A 46 -3.16 -6.17 -6.23
CA SER A 46 -1.90 -6.49 -6.92
C SER A 46 -0.66 -5.95 -6.20
N ILE A 47 -0.80 -4.86 -5.45
CA ILE A 47 0.28 -4.23 -4.66
C ILE A 47 0.15 -4.55 -3.16
N GLY A 48 -0.70 -5.51 -2.80
CA GLY A 48 -0.84 -6.01 -1.44
C GLY A 48 -1.76 -5.19 -0.54
N ILE A 49 -2.49 -4.20 -1.06
CA ILE A 49 -3.49 -3.42 -0.32
C ILE A 49 -4.88 -3.95 -0.67
N ARG A 50 -5.62 -4.43 0.33
CA ARG A 50 -7.00 -4.92 0.15
C ARG A 50 -7.98 -3.83 0.57
N GLY A 51 -8.77 -3.31 -0.37
CA GLY A 51 -9.61 -2.14 -0.15
C GLY A 51 -8.87 -0.83 -0.45
N ASN A 52 -9.17 0.23 0.30
CA ASN A 52 -8.50 1.54 0.18
C ASN A 52 -7.54 1.87 1.34
N ALA A 53 -7.49 1.01 2.35
CA ALA A 53 -6.65 1.10 3.55
C ALA A 53 -6.19 -0.30 3.94
N SER A 54 -5.07 -0.42 4.65
CA SER A 54 -4.56 -1.73 5.09
C SER A 54 -3.66 -1.58 6.31
N ASN A 55 -3.70 -2.59 7.18
CA ASN A 55 -2.86 -2.66 8.38
C ASN A 55 -1.86 -3.81 8.22
N TYR A 56 -0.62 -3.55 8.61
CA TYR A 56 0.45 -4.53 8.58
C TYR A 56 1.22 -4.52 9.89
N ASP A 57 1.59 -5.71 10.35
CA ASP A 57 2.69 -5.89 11.29
C ASP A 57 4.01 -5.92 10.53
N ILE A 58 4.99 -5.18 11.01
CA ILE A 58 6.35 -5.15 10.46
C ILE A 58 7.13 -6.28 11.12
N LYS A 59 7.34 -7.37 10.40
CA LYS A 59 8.12 -8.53 10.92
C LYS A 59 9.62 -8.36 10.73
N ARG A 60 10.03 -7.55 9.76
CA ARG A 60 11.44 -7.21 9.51
C ARG A 60 11.55 -5.85 8.87
N LEU A 61 12.48 -5.04 9.37
CA LEU A 61 12.89 -3.78 8.74
C LEU A 61 14.40 -3.63 8.90
N THR A 62 15.12 -3.68 7.78
CA THR A 62 16.57 -3.47 7.73
C THR A 62 16.90 -2.36 6.72
N SER A 63 18.19 -2.04 6.57
CA SER A 63 18.65 -1.08 5.56
C SER A 63 18.42 -1.54 4.11
N SER A 64 18.15 -2.84 3.88
CA SER A 64 18.03 -3.44 2.54
C SER A 64 16.75 -4.23 2.30
N SER A 65 15.96 -4.57 3.33
CA SER A 65 14.73 -5.32 3.17
C SER A 65 13.66 -4.98 4.20
N MET A 66 12.41 -5.22 3.82
CA MET A 66 11.24 -5.04 4.66
C MET A 66 10.26 -6.20 4.46
N ILE A 67 9.70 -6.72 5.55
CA ILE A 67 8.65 -7.74 5.53
C ILE A 67 7.45 -7.22 6.31
N LEU A 68 6.32 -7.12 5.61
CA LEU A 68 5.04 -6.71 6.17
C LEU A 68 4.08 -7.90 6.17
N CYS A 69 3.37 -8.13 7.26
CA CYS A 69 2.35 -9.17 7.35
C CYS A 69 0.99 -8.53 7.65
N SER A 70 0.01 -8.80 6.80
CA SER A 70 -1.40 -8.55 7.09
C SER A 70 -2.06 -9.85 7.55
N GLU A 71 -3.37 -9.82 7.79
CA GLU A 71 -4.15 -11.04 8.07
C GLU A 71 -4.17 -12.03 6.90
N ASN A 72 -4.01 -11.53 5.66
CA ASN A 72 -4.19 -12.33 4.45
C ASN A 72 -2.87 -12.71 3.79
N ASP A 73 -1.92 -11.79 3.77
CA ASP A 73 -0.72 -11.88 2.93
C ASP A 73 0.53 -11.36 3.65
N SER A 74 1.69 -11.85 3.20
CA SER A 74 3.00 -11.31 3.55
C SER A 74 3.63 -10.63 2.33
N LEU A 75 4.07 -9.39 2.49
CA LEU A 75 4.73 -8.60 1.47
C LEU A 75 6.22 -8.51 1.78
N VAL A 76 7.06 -8.87 0.81
CA VAL A 76 8.51 -8.86 0.94
C VAL A 76 9.09 -7.85 -0.03
N PHE A 77 9.78 -6.86 0.52
CA PHE A 77 10.41 -5.79 -0.24
C PHE A 77 11.92 -5.85 -0.10
N TYR A 78 12.59 -5.56 -1.20
CA TYR A 78 14.04 -5.33 -1.26
C TYR A 78 14.27 -3.91 -1.74
N LYS A 79 15.22 -3.21 -1.11
CA LYS A 79 15.60 -1.86 -1.51
C LYS A 79 16.22 -1.93 -2.90
N LEU A 80 15.68 -1.18 -3.85
CA LEU A 80 16.31 -0.97 -5.16
C LEU A 80 17.62 -0.20 -4.94
N HIS A 81 18.71 -0.73 -5.49
CA HIS A 81 20.08 -0.22 -5.34
C HIS A 81 20.28 1.09 -6.09
#